data_AF-A0A7C0WPX9-F1
#
_entry.id   AF-A0A7C0WPX9-F1
#
_cell.length_a   1.000
_cell.length_b   1.000
_cell.length_c   1.000
_cell.angle_alpha   90.00
_cell.angle_beta   90.00
_cell.angle_gamma   90.00
#
_symmetry.space_group_name_H-M   'P 1'
#
loop_
_entity.id
_entity.type
_entity.pdbx_description
1 polymer ?
#
loop_
_entity_poly.entity_id
_entity_poly.type
_entity_poly.pdbx_seq_one_letter_code
_entity_poly.pdbx_strand_id
1 'polypeptide(L)'
;MSNIIPDDVAFMERAKSLGLSAHLVIATRVLRVRMYRGLRETFAGWSRYMLSGANNNILVVFLEVIYALSFNMLPFLFPLFIGRYPTSAVLLALSSLLIIIIRFRVNRLLGTAGGWALTHPIGSLLLAFIALNSFWRRITGQGVRWKGRIYREKERSIFWTGKEYRLEK
;
A
#
# COMPACT_ATOMS: atom_id res chain seq x y z
N MET A 1 -20.61 4.02 18.48
CA MET A 1 -19.64 3.24 17.70
C MET A 1 -18.45 4.14 17.39
N SER A 2 -17.23 3.72 17.72
CA SER A 2 -16.03 4.51 17.44
C SER A 2 -15.77 4.57 15.93
N ASN A 3 -15.40 5.75 15.42
CA ASN A 3 -15.12 5.98 13.99
C ASN A 3 -13.67 5.65 13.68
N ILE A 4 -13.29 4.37 13.83
CA ILE A 4 -11.92 3.91 13.69
C ILE A 4 -11.70 3.27 12.33
N ILE A 5 -10.59 3.65 11.67
CA ILE A 5 -10.17 3.11 10.37
C ILE A 5 -8.65 2.88 10.42
N PRO A 6 -8.15 1.67 10.07
CA PRO A 6 -8.87 0.44 9.77
C PRO A 6 -9.41 -0.24 11.04
N ASP A 7 -10.63 -0.76 10.97
CA ASP A 7 -11.35 -1.41 12.07
C ASP A 7 -10.73 -2.75 12.48
N ASP A 8 -10.22 -3.52 11.53
CA ASP A 8 -9.49 -4.77 11.73
C ASP A 8 -8.16 -4.60 12.49
N VAL A 9 -7.37 -3.58 12.12
CA VAL A 9 -6.13 -3.26 12.83
C VAL A 9 -6.40 -2.83 14.26
N ALA A 10 -7.40 -1.98 14.48
CA ALA A 10 -7.76 -1.51 15.81
C ALA A 10 -8.30 -2.65 16.71
N PHE A 11 -9.06 -3.57 16.13
CA PHE A 11 -9.47 -4.79 16.83
C PHE A 11 -8.26 -5.61 17.28
N MET A 12 -7.28 -5.82 16.40
CA MET A 12 -6.07 -6.58 16.72
C MET A 12 -5.18 -5.87 17.76
N GLU A 13 -5.05 -4.56 17.71
CA GLU A 13 -4.34 -3.78 18.73
C GLU A 13 -5.01 -3.91 20.10
N ARG A 14 -6.35 -3.87 20.14
CA ARG A 14 -7.08 -4.10 21.39
C ARG A 14 -6.86 -5.51 21.91
N ALA A 15 -6.94 -6.53 21.06
CA ALA A 15 -6.66 -7.91 21.43
C ALA A 15 -5.23 -8.07 22.00
N LYS A 16 -4.23 -7.44 21.35
CA LYS A 16 -2.85 -7.42 21.84
C LYS A 16 -2.69 -6.73 23.19
N SER A 17 -3.38 -5.61 23.41
CA SER A 17 -3.37 -4.89 24.70
C SER A 17 -3.94 -5.73 25.85
N LEU A 18 -4.73 -6.76 25.54
CA LEU A 18 -5.30 -7.71 26.51
C LEU A 18 -4.43 -8.97 26.68
N GLY A 19 -3.23 -9.01 26.07
CA GLY A 19 -2.31 -10.15 26.17
C GLY A 19 -2.66 -11.34 25.27
N LEU A 20 -3.61 -11.18 24.33
CA LEU A 20 -4.01 -12.28 23.44
C LEU A 20 -2.92 -12.56 22.37
N SER A 21 -2.67 -13.84 22.12
CA SER A 21 -1.79 -14.30 21.05
C SER A 21 -2.47 -14.21 19.69
N ALA A 22 -1.68 -13.91 18.65
CA ALA A 22 -2.14 -13.89 17.27
C ALA A 22 -1.06 -14.52 16.40
N HIS A 23 -1.46 -15.36 15.46
CA HIS A 23 -0.55 -16.06 14.55
C HIS A 23 -0.90 -15.72 13.10
N LEU A 24 0.13 -15.48 12.29
CA LEU A 24 -0.03 -15.33 10.85
C LEU A 24 -0.11 -16.72 10.22
N VAL A 25 -1.18 -16.99 9.48
CA VAL A 25 -1.41 -18.28 8.83
C VAL A 25 -1.67 -18.07 7.34
N ILE A 26 -1.02 -18.88 6.49
CA ILE A 26 -1.29 -18.90 5.05
C ILE A 26 -2.51 -19.80 4.80
N ALA A 27 -3.69 -19.17 4.66
CA ALA A 27 -4.98 -19.86 4.54
C ALA A 27 -5.52 -19.95 3.10
N THR A 28 -4.64 -19.99 2.09
CA THR A 28 -5.01 -19.94 0.66
C THR A 28 -5.87 -21.12 0.19
N ARG A 29 -5.89 -22.23 0.94
CA ARG A 29 -6.73 -23.42 0.70
C ARG A 29 -8.04 -23.42 1.49
N VAL A 30 -8.21 -22.50 2.44
CA VAL A 30 -9.35 -22.48 3.38
C VAL A 30 -10.36 -21.39 3.00
N LEU A 31 -9.86 -20.21 2.61
CA LEU A 31 -10.70 -19.06 2.30
C LEU A 31 -10.23 -18.38 1.02
N ARG A 32 -11.19 -17.99 0.17
CA ARG A 32 -10.95 -17.11 -0.98
C ARG A 32 -11.78 -15.85 -0.83
N VAL A 33 -11.12 -14.69 -0.80
CA VAL A 33 -11.79 -13.39 -0.70
C VAL A 33 -11.50 -12.57 -1.95
N ARG A 34 -12.55 -12.02 -2.55
CA ARG A 34 -12.44 -10.98 -3.58
C ARG A 34 -12.75 -9.63 -2.94
N MET A 35 -11.72 -8.94 -2.45
CA MET A 35 -11.89 -7.63 -1.80
C MET A 35 -12.40 -6.55 -2.75
N TYR A 36 -11.97 -6.59 -4.02
CA TYR A 36 -12.30 -5.58 -5.03
C TYR A 36 -12.74 -6.25 -6.32
N ARG A 37 -13.77 -5.69 -6.98
CA ARG A 37 -14.31 -6.22 -8.23
C ARG A 37 -13.66 -5.64 -9.47
N GLY A 38 -13.05 -4.45 -9.38
CA GLY A 38 -12.34 -3.82 -10.49
C GLY A 38 -11.45 -2.66 -10.06
N LEU A 39 -10.79 -2.03 -11.04
CA LEU A 39 -9.79 -0.97 -10.81
C LEU A 39 -10.31 0.20 -9.98
N ARG A 40 -11.55 0.65 -10.23
CA ARG A 40 -12.15 1.76 -9.46
C ARG A 40 -12.29 1.44 -7.98
N GLU A 41 -12.74 0.23 -7.66
CA GLU A 41 -12.87 -0.24 -6.27
C GLU A 41 -11.50 -0.45 -5.63
N THR A 42 -10.56 -1.05 -6.36
CA THR A 42 -9.17 -1.21 -5.90
C THR A 42 -8.55 0.14 -5.58
N PHE A 43 -8.66 1.11 -6.49
CA PHE A 43 -8.11 2.44 -6.30
C PHE A 43 -8.72 3.16 -5.10
N ALA A 44 -10.06 3.11 -4.96
CA ALA A 44 -10.76 3.72 -3.84
C ALA A 44 -10.41 3.05 -2.49
N GLY A 45 -10.34 1.72 -2.48
CA GLY A 45 -9.98 0.92 -1.30
C GLY A 45 -8.55 1.17 -0.86
N TRP A 46 -7.58 1.05 -1.76
CA TRP A 46 -6.17 1.31 -1.47
C TRP A 46 -5.93 2.78 -1.08
N SER A 47 -6.61 3.74 -1.70
CA SER A 47 -6.50 5.16 -1.30
C SER A 47 -6.93 5.40 0.16
N ARG A 48 -7.87 4.62 0.70
CA ARG A 48 -8.21 4.66 2.14
C ARG A 48 -7.10 4.03 2.98
N TYR A 49 -6.52 2.93 2.51
CA TYR A 49 -5.52 2.18 3.25
C TYR A 49 -4.15 2.87 3.30
N MET A 50 -3.71 3.60 2.27
CA MET A 50 -2.38 4.24 2.30
C MET A 50 -2.25 5.21 3.47
N LEU A 51 -3.22 6.10 3.66
CA LEU A 51 -3.14 7.08 4.75
C LEU A 51 -3.35 6.42 6.13
N SER A 52 -4.38 5.60 6.27
CA SER A 52 -4.69 4.95 7.56
C SER A 52 -3.67 3.89 7.98
N GLY A 53 -3.07 3.18 7.01
CA GLY A 53 -1.98 2.23 7.21
C GLY A 53 -0.67 2.91 7.60
N ALA A 54 -0.41 4.11 7.09
CA ALA A 54 0.65 5.01 7.53
C ALA A 54 0.36 5.69 8.90
N ASN A 55 -0.64 5.20 9.65
CA ASN A 55 -1.13 5.79 10.89
C ASN A 55 -1.49 7.29 10.75
N ASN A 56 -1.95 7.68 9.56
CA ASN A 56 -2.25 9.04 9.15
C ASN A 56 -1.07 10.03 9.16
N ASN A 57 0.16 9.50 9.23
CA ASN A 57 1.37 10.28 9.09
C ASN A 57 1.67 10.52 7.60
N ILE A 58 1.62 11.78 7.19
CA ILE A 58 1.77 12.13 5.77
C ILE A 58 3.22 11.96 5.27
N LEU A 59 4.22 12.10 6.16
CA LEU A 59 5.61 11.84 5.83
C LEU A 59 5.83 10.36 5.53
N VAL A 60 5.17 9.47 6.28
CA VAL A 60 5.23 8.02 6.01
C VAL A 60 4.65 7.72 4.63
N VAL A 61 3.49 8.27 4.28
CA VAL A 61 2.91 8.11 2.92
C VAL A 61 3.85 8.66 1.84
N PHE A 62 4.49 9.80 2.08
CA PHE A 62 5.47 10.37 1.14
C PHE A 62 6.71 9.49 0.98
N LEU A 63 7.23 8.94 2.08
CA LEU A 63 8.33 7.97 2.05
C LEU A 63 7.95 6.68 1.33
N GLU A 64 6.69 6.23 1.44
CA GLU A 64 6.18 5.09 0.66
C GLU A 64 6.20 5.38 -0.86
N VAL A 65 5.86 6.59 -1.28
CA VAL A 65 5.97 7.00 -2.70
C VAL A 65 7.42 6.94 -3.15
N ILE A 66 8.35 7.52 -2.39
CA ILE A 66 9.79 7.49 -2.70
C ILE A 66 10.27 6.03 -2.76
N TYR A 67 9.86 5.20 -1.80
CA TYR A 67 10.24 3.80 -1.76
C TYR A 67 9.73 3.03 -2.99
N ALA A 68 8.47 3.24 -3.38
CA ALA A 68 7.88 2.62 -4.56
C ALA A 68 8.62 3.04 -5.84
N LEU A 69 8.96 4.31 -5.99
CA LEU A 69 9.65 4.80 -7.18
C LEU A 69 11.13 4.37 -7.21
N SER A 70 11.86 4.53 -6.11
CA SER A 70 13.30 4.29 -6.06
C SER A 70 13.68 2.82 -6.01
N PHE A 71 12.94 2.00 -5.26
CA PHE A 71 13.32 0.59 -5.07
C PHE A 71 12.50 -0.39 -5.90
N ASN A 72 11.29 0.00 -6.32
CA ASN A 72 10.42 -0.90 -7.06
C ASN A 72 10.24 -0.54 -8.53
N MET A 73 10.39 0.73 -8.91
CA MET A 73 10.28 1.17 -10.30
C MET A 73 11.63 1.41 -10.97
N LEU A 74 12.55 2.15 -10.31
CA LEU A 74 13.85 2.53 -10.88
C LEU A 74 14.67 1.35 -11.42
N PRO A 75 14.75 0.17 -10.77
CA PRO A 75 15.47 -0.99 -11.33
C PRO A 75 15.02 -1.39 -12.74
N PHE A 76 13.74 -1.18 -13.07
CA PHE A 76 13.19 -1.52 -14.38
C PHE A 76 13.52 -0.49 -15.48
N LEU A 77 14.09 0.66 -15.11
CA LEU A 77 14.57 1.67 -16.05
C LEU A 77 16.01 1.44 -16.51
N PHE A 78 16.62 0.30 -16.16
CA PHE A 78 17.98 -0.07 -16.54
C PHE A 78 18.33 0.13 -18.04
N PRO A 79 17.42 -0.08 -19.02
CA PRO A 79 17.78 0.11 -20.43
C PRO A 79 18.23 1.53 -20.76
N LEU A 80 17.74 2.53 -20.01
CA LEU A 80 18.10 3.93 -20.19
C LEU A 80 19.55 4.24 -19.76
N PHE A 81 20.18 3.34 -19.01
CA PHE A 81 21.52 3.53 -18.44
C PHE A 81 22.62 2.79 -19.20
N ILE A 82 22.28 1.88 -20.13
CA ILE A 82 23.25 0.97 -20.77
C ILE A 82 24.40 1.70 -21.46
N GLY A 83 24.12 2.80 -22.18
CA GLY A 83 25.15 3.53 -22.91
C GLY A 83 26.04 4.40 -22.03
N ARG A 84 25.44 5.21 -21.15
CA ARG A 84 26.16 6.23 -20.37
C ARG A 84 26.71 5.71 -19.03
N TYR A 85 26.06 4.71 -18.44
CA TYR A 85 26.36 4.19 -17.11
C TYR A 85 26.24 2.65 -17.08
N PRO A 86 27.09 1.91 -17.80
CA PRO A 86 26.94 0.47 -18.01
C PRO A 86 26.96 -0.33 -16.70
N THR A 87 27.83 0.01 -15.75
CA THR A 87 27.87 -0.63 -14.43
C THR A 87 26.56 -0.46 -13.67
N SER A 88 26.00 0.76 -13.67
CA SER A 88 24.71 1.04 -13.05
C SER A 88 23.57 0.28 -13.73
N ALA A 89 23.59 0.20 -15.07
CA ALA A 89 22.60 -0.57 -15.84
C ALA A 89 22.60 -2.04 -15.45
N VAL A 90 23.78 -2.66 -15.29
CA VAL A 90 23.90 -4.06 -14.84
C VAL A 90 23.33 -4.24 -13.43
N LEU A 91 23.66 -3.35 -12.49
CA LEU A 91 23.13 -3.43 -11.12
C LEU A 91 21.60 -3.28 -11.07
N LEU A 92 21.03 -2.35 -11.85
CA LEU A 92 19.58 -2.17 -11.96
C LEU A 92 18.91 -3.39 -12.61
N ALA A 93 19.52 -3.95 -13.67
CA ALA A 93 19.03 -5.16 -14.32
C ALA A 93 18.98 -6.35 -13.34
N LEU A 94 20.07 -6.60 -12.61
CA LEU A 94 20.12 -7.64 -11.57
C LEU A 94 19.07 -7.40 -10.48
N SER A 95 18.91 -6.16 -10.04
CA SER A 95 17.90 -5.80 -9.04
C SER A 95 16.48 -6.07 -9.54
N SER A 96 16.17 -5.69 -10.79
CA SER A 96 14.87 -5.98 -11.41
C SER A 96 14.60 -7.48 -11.52
N LEU A 97 15.62 -8.27 -11.88
CA LEU A 97 15.53 -9.72 -11.96
C LEU A 97 15.22 -10.35 -10.59
N LEU A 98 15.91 -9.92 -9.53
CA LEU A 98 15.64 -10.37 -8.16
C LEU A 98 14.22 -10.05 -7.73
N ILE A 99 13.72 -8.84 -8.03
CA ILE A 99 12.34 -8.45 -7.75
C ILE A 99 11.35 -9.39 -8.45
N ILE A 100 11.56 -9.69 -9.74
CA ILE A 100 10.70 -10.60 -10.50
C ILE A 100 10.73 -12.01 -9.91
N ILE A 101 11.90 -12.53 -9.53
CA ILE A 101 12.04 -13.86 -8.92
C ILE A 101 11.26 -13.92 -7.60
N ILE A 102 11.47 -12.94 -6.70
CA ILE A 102 10.77 -12.88 -5.42
C ILE A 102 9.25 -12.82 -5.65
N ARG A 103 8.80 -11.94 -6.54
CA ARG A 103 7.37 -11.79 -6.86
C ARG A 103 6.76 -13.04 -7.46
N PHE A 104 7.48 -13.73 -8.34
CA PHE A 104 7.05 -15.00 -8.91
C PHE A 104 6.83 -16.05 -7.81
N ARG A 105 7.78 -16.17 -6.88
CA ARG A 105 7.69 -17.11 -5.75
C ARG A 105 6.53 -16.77 -4.81
N VAL A 106 6.36 -15.50 -4.47
CA VAL A 106 5.25 -15.02 -3.63
C VAL A 106 3.91 -15.28 -4.30
N ASN A 107 3.77 -14.98 -5.59
CA ASN A 107 2.53 -15.25 -6.33
C ASN A 107 2.16 -16.73 -6.29
N ARG A 108 3.13 -17.63 -6.53
CA ARG A 108 2.93 -19.08 -6.43
C ARG A 108 2.53 -19.52 -5.03
N LEU A 109 3.17 -18.98 -3.99
CA LEU A 109 2.84 -19.26 -2.58
C LEU A 109 1.40 -18.82 -2.24
N LEU A 110 0.97 -17.68 -2.79
CA LEU A 110 -0.36 -17.12 -2.59
C LEU A 110 -1.44 -17.73 -3.51
N GLY A 111 -1.08 -18.69 -4.36
CA GLY A 111 -2.01 -19.35 -5.29
C GLY A 111 -2.43 -18.48 -6.48
N THR A 112 -1.68 -17.41 -6.79
CA THR A 112 -1.87 -16.58 -7.98
C THR A 112 -0.91 -17.00 -9.11
N ALA A 113 -1.24 -16.66 -10.35
CA ALA A 113 -0.39 -17.00 -11.49
C ALA A 113 0.98 -16.29 -11.37
N GLY A 114 2.08 -17.06 -11.47
CA GLY A 114 3.43 -16.52 -11.31
C GLY A 114 3.77 -15.41 -12.30
N GLY A 115 3.20 -15.46 -13.51
CA GLY A 115 3.39 -14.46 -14.57
C GLY A 115 2.98 -13.03 -14.17
N TRP A 116 2.10 -12.86 -13.18
CA TRP A 116 1.79 -11.53 -12.62
C TRP A 116 3.00 -10.84 -11.98
N ALA A 117 4.12 -11.51 -11.78
CA ALA A 117 5.36 -10.87 -11.38
C ALA A 117 5.85 -9.83 -12.41
N LEU A 118 5.63 -10.07 -13.70
CA LEU A 118 6.06 -9.17 -14.78
C LEU A 118 5.33 -7.82 -14.75
N THR A 119 4.14 -7.75 -14.15
CA THR A 119 3.39 -6.50 -13.99
C THR A 119 3.83 -5.70 -12.77
N HIS A 120 4.87 -6.12 -12.04
CA HIS A 120 5.37 -5.40 -10.85
C HIS A 120 5.66 -3.91 -11.08
N PRO A 121 6.42 -3.48 -12.11
CA PRO A 121 6.67 -2.05 -12.32
C PRO A 121 5.39 -1.23 -12.49
N ILE A 122 4.40 -1.78 -13.21
CA ILE A 122 3.08 -1.15 -13.38
C ILE A 122 2.35 -1.07 -12.03
N GLY A 123 2.38 -2.14 -11.24
CA GLY A 123 1.81 -2.17 -9.90
C GLY A 123 2.45 -1.16 -8.95
N SER A 124 3.77 -0.98 -9.03
CA SER A 124 4.52 -0.01 -8.23
C SER A 124 4.20 1.43 -8.61
N LEU A 125 4.08 1.74 -9.90
CA LEU A 125 3.59 3.04 -10.36
C LEU A 125 2.17 3.31 -9.89
N LEU A 126 1.28 2.32 -9.99
CA LEU A 126 -0.09 2.44 -9.54
C LEU A 126 -0.16 2.69 -8.03
N LEU A 127 0.65 1.99 -7.23
CA LEU A 127 0.72 2.18 -5.79
C LEU A 127 1.25 3.57 -5.43
N ALA A 128 2.31 4.04 -6.09
CA ALA A 128 2.83 5.39 -5.93
C ALA A 128 1.77 6.45 -6.26
N PHE A 129 1.02 6.24 -7.35
CA PHE A 129 -0.07 7.14 -7.74
C PHE A 129 -1.23 7.14 -6.73
N ILE A 130 -1.60 5.98 -6.18
CA ILE A 130 -2.62 5.89 -5.11
C ILE A 130 -2.14 6.58 -3.83
N ALA A 131 -0.88 6.41 -3.44
CA ALA A 131 -0.29 7.06 -2.29
C ALA A 131 -0.24 8.60 -2.48
N LEU A 132 0.16 9.08 -3.65
CA LEU A 132 0.10 10.50 -4.00
C LEU A 132 -1.33 11.06 -3.98
N ASN A 133 -2.31 10.31 -4.50
CA ASN A 133 -3.72 10.71 -4.39
C ASN A 133 -4.17 10.79 -2.92
N SER A 134 -3.73 9.87 -2.07
CA SER A 134 -4.06 9.88 -0.64
C SER A 134 -3.42 11.08 0.08
N PHE A 135 -2.16 11.38 -0.25
CA PHE A 135 -1.44 12.57 0.18
C PHE A 135 -2.17 13.86 -0.24
N TRP A 136 -2.59 13.96 -1.51
CA TRP A 136 -3.32 15.11 -2.02
C TRP A 136 -4.66 15.31 -1.32
N ARG A 137 -5.43 14.23 -1.12
CA ARG A 137 -6.73 14.27 -0.43
C ARG A 137 -6.58 14.67 1.04
N ARG A 138 -5.48 14.30 1.70
CA ARG A 138 -5.12 14.74 3.05
C ARG A 138 -4.89 16.24 3.09
N ILE A 139 -4.02 16.77 2.22
CA ILE A 139 -3.67 18.20 2.18
C ILE A 139 -4.89 19.06 1.83
N THR A 140 -5.67 18.64 0.84
CA THR A 140 -6.90 19.34 0.43
C THR A 140 -8.06 19.15 1.41
N GLY A 141 -7.91 18.27 2.41
CA GLY A 141 -8.90 18.07 3.46
C GLY A 141 -10.18 17.36 3.01
N GLN A 142 -10.15 16.61 1.90
CA GLN A 142 -11.28 15.88 1.34
C GLN A 142 -11.72 14.66 2.18
N GLY A 143 -10.91 14.29 3.18
CA GLY A 143 -11.17 13.14 4.06
C GLY A 143 -11.11 11.79 3.35
N VAL A 144 -11.46 10.74 4.08
CA VAL A 144 -11.48 9.35 3.61
C VAL A 144 -12.94 8.93 3.37
N ARG A 145 -13.25 8.44 2.17
CA ARG A 145 -14.58 7.90 1.84
C ARG A 145 -14.63 6.42 2.20
N TRP A 146 -15.59 6.01 3.01
CA TRP A 146 -15.74 4.61 3.43
C TRP A 146 -17.20 4.26 3.76
N LYS A 147 -17.70 3.11 3.27
CA LYS A 147 -19.06 2.62 3.51
C LYS A 147 -20.15 3.70 3.31
N GLY A 148 -20.00 4.51 2.25
CA GLY A 148 -20.94 5.61 1.93
C GLY A 148 -20.80 6.87 2.80
N ARG A 149 -19.82 6.93 3.71
CA ARG A 149 -19.59 8.04 4.64
C ARG A 149 -18.26 8.73 4.35
N ILE A 150 -18.13 9.99 4.77
CA ILE A 150 -16.87 10.75 4.73
C ILE A 150 -16.33 10.88 6.15
N TYR A 151 -15.09 10.41 6.32
CA TYR A 151 -14.35 10.44 7.56
C TYR A 151 -13.25 11.50 7.44
N ARG A 152 -13.36 12.57 8.24
CA ARG A 152 -12.34 13.60 8.33
C ARG A 152 -11.47 13.37 9.55
N GLU A 153 -10.20 13.64 9.45
CA GLU A 153 -9.29 13.47 10.58
C GLU A 153 -9.54 14.56 11.61
N LYS A 154 -9.37 14.23 12.89
CA LYS A 154 -9.61 15.19 13.99
C LYS A 154 -8.61 16.33 13.99
N GLU A 155 -7.40 16.07 13.50
CA GLU A 155 -6.29 17.03 13.45
C GLU A 155 -5.58 16.96 12.09
N ARG A 156 -5.06 18.11 11.63
CA ARG A 156 -4.37 18.27 10.33
C ARG A 156 -2.86 18.47 10.46
N SER A 157 -2.26 18.00 11.56
CA SER A 157 -0.80 17.99 11.67
C SER A 157 -0.19 16.98 10.68
N ILE A 158 0.97 17.35 10.11
CA ILE A 158 1.81 16.49 9.27
C ILE A 158 2.22 15.22 10.04
N PHE A 159 2.44 15.36 11.35
CA PHE A 159 2.84 14.30 12.26
C PHE A 159 1.68 13.68 13.03
N TRP A 160 0.44 14.03 12.68
CA TRP A 160 -0.70 13.46 13.38
C TRP A 160 -0.67 11.93 13.26
N THR A 161 -0.76 11.29 14.42
CA THR A 161 -0.82 9.85 14.55
C THR A 161 -2.06 9.52 15.36
N GLY A 162 -3.02 8.87 14.73
CA GLY A 162 -4.28 8.56 15.38
C GLY A 162 -5.21 7.86 14.42
N LYS A 163 -6.13 7.04 14.93
CA LYS A 163 -7.05 6.25 14.09
C LYS A 163 -8.50 6.68 14.22
N GLU A 164 -8.75 7.71 15.03
CA GLU A 164 -10.09 8.25 15.24
C GLU A 164 -10.41 9.36 14.26
N TYR A 165 -11.53 9.18 13.55
CA TYR A 165 -12.02 10.14 12.58
C TYR A 165 -13.30 10.82 13.07
N ARG A 166 -13.54 12.05 12.62
CA ARG A 166 -14.80 12.75 12.71
C ARG A 166 -15.67 12.36 11.51
N LEU A 167 -16.90 11.89 11.75
CA LEU A 167 -17.88 11.71 10.69
C LEU A 167 -18.38 13.08 10.22
N GLU A 168 -18.37 13.29 8.92
CA GLU A 168 -19.14 14.36 8.29
C GLU A 168 -20.60 13.90 8.18
N LYS A 169 -21.53 14.68 8.75
CA LYS A 169 -22.97 14.43 8.67
C LYS A 169 -23.48 14.80 7.28
#